data_AF-A0A9P6SNB6-F1
#
_entry.id   AF-A0A9P6SNB6-F1
#
_cell.length_a   1.000
_cell.length_b   1.000
_cell.length_c   1.000
_cell.angle_alpha   90.00
_cell.angle_beta   90.00
_cell.angle_gamma   90.00
#
_symmetry.space_group_name_H-M   'P 1'
#
loop_
_entity.id
_entity.type
_entity.pdbx_description
1 polymer ?
#
loop_
_entity_poly.entity_id
_entity_poly.type
_entity_poly.pdbx_seq_one_letter_code
_entity_poly.pdbx_strand_id
1 'polypeptide(L)'
;MSNLASTLSEEQLQILKDAALDFALSHGLVVRLPPASKDSAVSTVADGVTNAPISLFPTLFPTKAFNDAVRIQPLFNQLVHDISQDDAFLKEIMESLSTVDDFVKRLYDLFNEVKKEGIAQPASLGVHRSDYIIHLNPGQDLSEAKIKQVELNTISVSFGSLSSLTGDLH
;
A
#
# COMPACT_ATOMS: atom_id res chain seq x y z
N MET A 1 12.30 -23.77 1.20
CA MET A 1 13.50 -22.95 0.91
C MET A 1 13.97 -22.37 2.23
N SER A 2 15.24 -22.56 2.59
CA SER A 2 15.83 -22.04 3.83
C SER A 2 15.92 -20.51 3.80
N ASN A 3 15.95 -19.88 4.98
CA ASN A 3 16.23 -18.45 5.10
C ASN A 3 17.65 -18.18 4.56
N LEU A 4 17.75 -17.57 3.37
CA LEU A 4 19.04 -17.28 2.71
C LEU A 4 19.99 -16.47 3.60
N ALA A 5 19.45 -15.62 4.48
CA ALA A 5 20.27 -14.84 5.40
C ALA A 5 20.99 -15.72 6.44
N SER A 6 20.44 -16.88 6.82
CA SER A 6 21.05 -17.73 7.85
C SER A 6 22.25 -18.54 7.36
N THR A 7 22.59 -18.46 6.07
CA THR A 7 23.69 -19.22 5.45
C THR A 7 24.87 -18.34 5.04
N LEU A 8 24.79 -17.03 5.22
CA LEU A 8 25.80 -16.06 4.78
C LEU A 8 26.70 -15.62 5.94
N SER A 9 27.97 -15.35 5.63
CA SER A 9 28.87 -14.67 6.56
C SER A 9 28.49 -13.18 6.70
N GLU A 10 28.96 -12.54 7.77
CA GLU A 10 28.76 -11.10 7.96
C GLU A 10 29.36 -10.27 6.81
N GLU A 11 30.51 -10.70 6.28
CA GLU A 11 31.15 -10.06 5.12
C GLU A 11 30.27 -10.14 3.87
N GLN A 12 29.70 -11.32 3.58
CA GLN A 12 28.78 -11.49 2.45
C GLN A 12 27.51 -10.65 2.62
N LEU A 13 26.98 -10.58 3.84
CA LEU A 13 25.81 -9.77 4.15
C LEU A 13 26.08 -8.28 3.92
N GLN A 14 27.26 -7.80 4.30
CA GLN A 14 27.67 -6.41 4.10
C GLN A 14 27.81 -6.08 2.60
N ILE A 15 28.44 -6.96 1.81
CA ILE A 15 28.55 -6.80 0.35
C ILE A 15 27.17 -6.71 -0.31
N LEU A 16 26.24 -7.60 0.05
CA LEU A 16 24.88 -7.59 -0.50
C LEU A 16 24.11 -6.34 -0.11
N LYS A 17 24.26 -5.90 1.14
CA LYS A 17 23.64 -4.67 1.63
C LYS A 17 24.12 -3.47 0.83
N ASP A 18 25.43 -3.33 0.63
CA ASP A 18 26.00 -2.20 -0.12
C ASP A 18 25.54 -2.23 -1.58
N ALA A 19 25.53 -3.40 -2.22
CA ALA A 19 24.99 -3.57 -3.57
C ALA A 19 23.49 -3.21 -3.68
N ALA A 20 22.66 -3.59 -2.69
CA ALA A 20 21.24 -3.24 -2.66
C ALA A 20 21.02 -1.73 -2.48
N LEU A 21 21.84 -1.06 -1.67
CA LEU A 21 21.80 0.39 -1.51
C LEU A 21 22.21 1.12 -2.79
N ASP A 22 23.27 0.66 -3.46
CA ASP A 22 23.72 1.20 -4.74
C ASP A 22 22.65 1.02 -5.83
N PHE A 23 22.02 -0.16 -5.91
CA PHE A 23 20.87 -0.39 -6.79
C PHE A 23 19.74 0.59 -6.49
N ALA A 24 19.35 0.72 -5.22
CA ALA A 24 18.22 1.54 -4.84
C ALA A 24 18.42 3.01 -5.23
N LEU A 25 19.62 3.55 -4.98
CA LEU A 25 19.97 4.93 -5.34
C LEU A 25 20.06 5.14 -6.86
N SER A 26 20.62 4.18 -7.60
CA SER A 26 20.80 4.29 -9.06
C SER A 26 19.50 4.07 -9.86
N HIS A 27 18.50 3.38 -9.30
CA HIS A 27 17.23 3.06 -9.98
C HIS A 27 16.04 3.90 -9.47
N GLY A 28 16.28 4.86 -8.57
CA GLY A 28 15.22 5.74 -8.05
C GLY A 28 14.30 5.09 -7.03
N LEU A 29 14.71 3.99 -6.39
CA LEU A 29 14.05 3.42 -5.22
C LEU A 29 14.43 4.24 -3.97
N VAL A 30 14.00 5.50 -3.97
CA VAL A 30 14.41 6.52 -3.00
C VAL A 30 13.22 7.26 -2.39
N VAL A 31 13.42 7.79 -1.19
CA VAL A 31 12.49 8.67 -0.50
C VAL A 31 13.21 9.93 -0.04
N ARG A 32 12.46 11.02 0.13
CA ARG A 32 13.01 12.26 0.67
C ARG A 32 13.38 12.07 2.15
N LEU A 33 14.52 12.63 2.54
CA LEU A 33 14.86 12.69 3.96
C LEU A 33 13.82 13.51 4.73
N PRO A 34 13.44 13.11 5.96
CA PRO A 34 12.63 13.95 6.82
C PRO A 34 13.30 15.32 7.00
N PRO A 35 12.52 16.41 7.07
CA PRO A 35 13.10 17.71 7.34
C PRO A 35 13.88 17.66 8.65
N ALA A 36 15.12 18.16 8.62
CA ALA A 36 15.99 18.21 9.79
C ALA A 36 15.25 18.89 10.95
N SER A 37 15.28 18.29 12.14
CA SER A 37 14.75 18.94 13.34
C SER A 37 15.49 20.26 13.55
N LYS A 38 14.74 21.31 13.95
CA LYS A 38 15.28 22.67 14.12
C LYS A 38 16.47 22.77 15.09
N ASP A 39 16.73 21.73 15.88
CA ASP A 39 17.80 21.64 16.88
C ASP A 39 19.10 20.99 16.36
N SER A 40 19.11 20.52 15.11
CA SER A 40 20.32 19.93 14.50
C SER A 40 21.11 21.00 13.74
N ALA A 41 22.28 21.37 14.28
CA ALA A 41 23.20 22.38 13.74
C ALA A 41 23.89 21.97 12.41
N VAL A 42 23.37 20.97 11.69
CA VAL A 42 23.89 20.46 10.42
C VAL A 42 22.76 20.43 9.41
N SER A 43 22.32 21.60 8.99
CA SER A 43 21.37 21.75 7.87
C SER A 43 22.15 22.05 6.59
N THR A 44 22.55 21.00 5.88
CA THR A 44 22.99 21.10 4.48
C THR A 44 22.31 20.09 3.55
N VAL A 45 21.42 19.24 4.08
CA VAL A 45 20.76 18.17 3.29
C VAL A 45 19.22 18.23 3.36
N ALA A 46 18.65 19.45 3.46
CA ALA A 46 17.19 19.64 3.46
C ALA A 46 16.49 19.14 2.16
N ASP A 47 17.27 18.90 1.11
CA ASP A 47 16.82 18.45 -0.21
C ASP A 47 17.41 17.09 -0.63
N GLY A 48 17.96 16.31 0.32
CA GLY A 48 18.51 14.99 0.03
C GLY A 48 17.46 13.90 -0.12
N VAL A 49 17.85 12.83 -0.81
CA VAL A 49 17.14 11.56 -0.86
C VAL A 49 17.97 10.48 -0.19
N THR A 50 17.28 9.46 0.33
CA THR A 50 17.88 8.21 0.81
C THR A 50 17.14 7.05 0.16
N ASN A 51 17.71 5.84 0.17
CA ASN A 51 16.98 4.65 -0.30
C ASN A 51 15.64 4.50 0.44
N ALA A 52 14.63 3.99 -0.27
CA ALA A 52 13.40 3.56 0.38
C ALA A 52 13.71 2.41 1.38
N PRO A 53 13.01 2.31 2.51
CA PRO A 53 13.15 1.17 3.41
C PRO A 53 12.75 -0.13 2.70
N ILE A 54 13.66 -1.10 2.65
CA ILE A 54 13.48 -2.38 1.97
C ILE A 54 14.06 -3.53 2.80
N SER A 55 13.52 -4.74 2.60
CA SER A 55 14.19 -5.96 3.06
C SER A 55 15.31 -6.32 2.09
N LEU A 56 16.42 -6.86 2.61
CA LEU A 56 17.54 -7.29 1.76
C LEU A 56 17.18 -8.50 0.89
N PHE A 57 16.30 -9.37 1.40
CA PHE A 57 15.81 -10.55 0.69
C PHE A 57 14.29 -10.48 0.56
N PRO A 58 13.71 -11.12 -0.47
CA PRO A 58 12.27 -11.27 -0.58
C PRO A 58 11.74 -12.19 0.53
N THR A 59 10.61 -11.80 1.13
CA THR A 59 9.93 -12.63 2.13
C THR A 59 9.24 -13.81 1.45
N LEU A 60 9.41 -15.02 1.99
CA LEU A 60 8.68 -16.20 1.50
C LEU A 60 7.17 -16.00 1.69
N PHE A 61 6.42 -16.20 0.60
CA PHE A 61 4.98 -16.01 0.59
C PHE A 61 4.27 -17.22 -0.05
N PRO A 62 3.17 -17.75 0.54
CA PRO A 62 2.47 -18.90 -0.05
C PRO A 62 1.88 -18.56 -1.42
N THR A 63 2.31 -19.27 -2.47
CA THR A 63 1.89 -19.04 -3.86
C THR A 63 0.37 -19.07 -4.02
N LYS A 64 -0.33 -19.98 -3.32
CA LYS A 64 -1.80 -20.04 -3.35
C LYS A 64 -2.42 -18.75 -2.80
N ALA A 65 -1.93 -18.27 -1.66
CA ALA A 65 -2.41 -17.04 -1.02
C ALA A 65 -2.18 -15.82 -1.92
N PHE A 66 -1.01 -15.73 -2.57
CA PHE A 66 -0.70 -14.65 -3.53
C PHE A 66 -1.68 -14.67 -4.71
N ASN A 67 -1.86 -15.83 -5.34
CA ASN A 67 -2.76 -15.99 -6.48
C ASN A 67 -4.23 -15.72 -6.10
N ASP A 68 -4.64 -16.08 -4.89
CA ASP A 68 -5.99 -15.78 -4.39
C ASP A 68 -6.20 -14.26 -4.26
N ALA A 69 -5.21 -13.51 -3.77
CA ALA A 69 -5.27 -12.05 -3.66
C ALA A 69 -5.32 -11.36 -5.02
N VAL A 70 -4.49 -11.81 -5.97
CA VAL A 70 -4.50 -11.30 -7.36
C VAL A 70 -5.85 -11.57 -8.02
N ARG A 71 -6.39 -12.78 -7.86
CA ARG A 71 -7.65 -13.20 -8.50
C ARG A 71 -8.86 -12.42 -8.00
N ILE A 72 -8.90 -12.04 -6.71
CA ILE A 72 -10.05 -11.35 -6.13
C ILE A 72 -10.04 -9.83 -6.39
N GLN A 73 -8.89 -9.24 -6.75
CA GLN A 73 -8.75 -7.78 -6.91
C GLN A 73 -9.77 -7.16 -7.90
N PRO A 74 -10.03 -7.71 -9.09
CA PRO A 74 -11.04 -7.14 -9.99
C PRO A 74 -12.46 -7.15 -9.41
N LEU A 75 -12.78 -8.12 -8.54
CA LEU A 75 -14.07 -8.18 -7.87
C LEU A 75 -14.22 -7.08 -6.82
N PHE A 76 -13.15 -6.77 -6.07
CA PHE A 76 -13.14 -5.61 -5.18
C PHE A 76 -13.24 -4.29 -5.96
N ASN A 77 -12.58 -4.18 -7.11
CA ASN A 77 -12.69 -2.99 -7.95
C ASN A 77 -14.13 -2.76 -8.40
N GLN A 78 -14.82 -3.82 -8.87
CA GLN A 78 -16.22 -3.74 -9.25
C GLN A 78 -17.11 -3.40 -8.05
N LEU A 79 -16.90 -4.06 -6.91
CA LEU A 79 -17.67 -3.80 -5.69
C LEU A 79 -17.58 -2.34 -5.26
N VAL A 80 -16.37 -1.77 -5.22
CA VAL A 80 -16.17 -0.35 -4.87
C VAL A 80 -16.82 0.57 -5.89
N HIS A 81 -16.71 0.25 -7.18
CA HIS A 81 -17.38 1.00 -8.23
C HIS A 81 -18.91 1.00 -8.03
N ASP A 82 -19.52 -0.17 -7.85
CA ASP A 82 -20.97 -0.31 -7.68
C ASP A 82 -21.45 0.44 -6.42
N ILE A 83 -20.75 0.30 -5.29
CA ILE A 83 -21.04 1.04 -4.06
C ILE A 83 -20.97 2.56 -4.29
N SER A 84 -19.98 3.03 -5.07
CA SER A 84 -19.83 4.47 -5.35
C SER A 84 -20.98 5.06 -6.17
N GLN A 85 -21.74 4.22 -6.88
CA GLN A 85 -22.88 4.62 -7.69
C GLN A 85 -24.23 4.37 -6.98
N ASP A 86 -24.23 3.70 -5.83
CA ASP A 86 -25.43 3.41 -5.06
C ASP A 86 -25.72 4.51 -4.04
N ASP A 87 -26.48 5.51 -4.49
CA ASP A 87 -26.89 6.65 -3.68
C ASP A 87 -27.70 6.28 -2.45
N ALA A 88 -28.56 5.27 -2.57
CA ALA A 88 -29.43 4.87 -1.48
C ALA A 88 -28.60 4.21 -0.37
N PHE A 89 -27.69 3.32 -0.76
CA PHE A 89 -26.75 2.69 0.15
C PHE A 89 -25.84 3.71 0.84
N LEU A 90 -25.23 4.63 0.08
CA LEU A 90 -24.37 5.67 0.65
C LEU A 90 -25.16 6.56 1.62
N LYS A 91 -26.38 6.96 1.26
CA LYS A 91 -27.22 7.79 2.13
C LYS A 91 -27.55 7.09 3.44
N GLU A 92 -27.96 5.83 3.41
CA GLU A 92 -28.28 5.05 4.61
C GLU A 92 -27.10 5.01 5.59
N ILE A 93 -25.90 4.74 5.09
CA ILE A 93 -24.68 4.72 5.92
C ILE A 93 -24.39 6.11 6.50
N MET A 94 -24.48 7.14 5.66
CA MET A 94 -24.11 8.51 6.02
C MET A 94 -25.08 9.19 6.99
N GLU A 95 -26.34 8.75 7.07
CA GLU A 95 -27.30 9.22 8.08
C GLU A 95 -26.80 8.96 9.51
N SER A 96 -26.10 7.85 9.73
CA SER A 96 -25.48 7.54 11.02
C SER A 96 -24.13 8.25 11.20
N LEU A 97 -23.23 8.15 10.22
CA LEU A 97 -21.85 8.63 10.34
C LEU A 97 -21.74 10.16 10.41
N SER A 98 -22.62 10.88 9.71
CA SER A 98 -22.59 12.34 9.69
C SER A 98 -22.90 12.98 11.05
N THR A 99 -23.44 12.20 11.99
CA THR A 99 -23.74 12.68 13.36
C THR A 99 -22.54 12.59 14.31
N VAL A 100 -21.50 11.85 13.94
CA VAL A 100 -20.36 11.54 14.81
C VAL A 100 -19.00 11.94 14.23
N ASP A 101 -18.91 12.20 12.92
CA ASP A 101 -17.67 12.59 12.24
C ASP A 101 -17.88 13.77 11.28
N ASP A 102 -17.42 14.95 11.70
CA ASP A 102 -17.50 16.19 10.91
C ASP A 102 -16.70 16.13 9.61
N PHE A 103 -15.59 15.39 9.58
CA PHE A 103 -14.77 15.27 8.37
C PHE A 103 -15.51 14.46 7.32
N VAL A 104 -16.03 13.30 7.69
CA VAL A 104 -16.81 12.42 6.82
C VAL A 104 -18.11 13.11 6.37
N LYS A 105 -18.78 13.83 7.27
CA LYS A 105 -19.94 14.67 6.92
C LYS A 105 -19.63 15.66 5.81
N ARG A 106 -18.53 16.41 5.91
CA ARG A 106 -18.14 17.39 4.89
C ARG A 106 -17.89 16.75 3.52
N LEU A 107 -17.28 15.56 3.47
CA LEU A 107 -17.07 14.85 2.20
C LEU A 107 -18.40 14.46 1.56
N TYR A 108 -19.36 14.01 2.35
CA TYR A 108 -20.68 13.63 1.85
C TYR A 108 -21.54 14.83 1.45
N ASP A 109 -21.47 15.95 2.18
CA ASP A 109 -22.11 17.20 1.78
C ASP A 109 -21.62 17.66 0.40
N LEU A 110 -20.29 17.61 0.18
CA LEU A 110 -19.69 17.93 -1.12
C LEU A 110 -20.17 16.98 -2.24
N PHE A 111 -20.23 15.66 -1.96
CA PHE A 111 -20.78 14.69 -2.90
C PHE A 111 -22.21 15.04 -3.33
N ASN A 112 -23.07 15.41 -2.38
CA ASN A 112 -24.45 15.80 -2.67
C ASN A 112 -24.54 17.12 -3.46
N GLU A 113 -23.68 18.10 -3.16
CA GLU A 113 -23.62 19.37 -3.87
C GLU A 113 -23.26 19.17 -5.34
N VAL A 114 -22.17 18.45 -5.62
CA VAL A 114 -21.73 18.13 -7.01
C VAL A 114 -22.83 17.41 -7.78
N LYS A 115 -23.54 16.48 -7.14
CA LYS A 115 -24.66 15.78 -7.78
C LYS A 115 -25.86 16.66 -8.07
N LYS A 116 -26.19 17.58 -7.16
CA LYS A 116 -27.28 18.54 -7.34
C LYS A 116 -27.02 19.48 -8.51
N GLU A 117 -25.78 19.90 -8.71
CA GLU A 117 -25.35 20.72 -9.85
C GLU A 117 -25.35 19.93 -11.17
N GLY A 118 -25.12 18.61 -11.08
CA GLY A 118 -25.05 17.70 -12.21
C GLY A 118 -23.61 17.29 -12.51
N ILE A 119 -23.40 16.00 -12.76
CA ILE A 119 -22.07 15.44 -12.98
C ILE A 119 -21.50 15.92 -14.32
N ALA A 120 -20.52 16.83 -14.27
CA ALA A 120 -19.88 17.38 -15.45
C ALA A 120 -18.87 16.42 -16.13
N GLN A 121 -18.26 15.51 -15.36
CA GLN A 121 -17.29 14.51 -15.84
C GLN A 121 -17.88 13.10 -15.68
N PRO A 122 -18.34 12.46 -16.77
CA PRO A 122 -18.95 11.13 -16.70
C PRO A 122 -17.92 10.01 -16.57
N ALA A 123 -16.64 10.23 -16.91
CA ALA A 123 -15.60 9.22 -16.76
C ALA A 123 -15.01 9.22 -15.35
N SER A 124 -14.87 8.04 -14.76
CA SER A 124 -14.22 7.84 -13.46
C SER A 124 -13.13 6.76 -13.55
N LEU A 125 -12.09 6.90 -12.73
CA LEU A 125 -11.00 5.93 -12.60
C LEU A 125 -10.74 5.67 -11.12
N GLY A 126 -10.92 4.43 -10.70
CA GLY A 126 -10.52 3.95 -9.39
C GLY A 126 -9.16 3.26 -9.46
N VAL A 127 -8.19 3.75 -8.68
CA VAL A 127 -6.94 3.02 -8.40
C VAL A 127 -7.03 2.55 -6.96
N HIS A 128 -7.06 1.24 -6.75
CA HIS A 128 -7.33 0.63 -5.45
C HIS A 128 -6.21 -0.31 -5.04
N ARG A 129 -5.95 -0.41 -3.73
CA ARG A 129 -5.06 -1.41 -3.15
C ARG A 129 -5.78 -2.13 -2.03
N SER A 130 -5.89 -3.45 -2.16
CA SER A 130 -6.43 -4.31 -1.12
C SER A 130 -5.28 -4.95 -0.34
N ASP A 131 -5.25 -4.72 0.96
CA ASP A 131 -4.18 -5.19 1.85
C ASP A 131 -4.64 -6.44 2.60
N TYR A 132 -3.77 -7.45 2.66
CA TYR A 132 -4.07 -8.76 3.23
C TYR A 132 -2.99 -9.21 4.20
N ILE A 133 -3.40 -9.93 5.25
CA ILE A 133 -2.50 -10.65 6.16
C ILE A 133 -2.70 -12.15 5.98
N ILE A 134 -1.59 -12.91 6.06
CA ILE A 134 -1.63 -14.37 6.09
C ILE A 134 -2.17 -14.85 7.44
N HIS A 135 -3.21 -15.67 7.37
CA HIS A 135 -3.82 -16.33 8.51
C HIS A 135 -3.57 -17.83 8.45
N LEU A 136 -3.02 -18.36 9.54
CA LEU A 136 -2.74 -19.77 9.79
C LEU A 136 -3.27 -20.12 11.17
N ASN A 137 -4.02 -21.22 11.28
CA ASN A 137 -4.38 -21.74 12.60
C ASN A 137 -3.18 -22.47 13.21
N PRO A 138 -3.11 -22.56 14.55
CA PRO A 138 -2.09 -23.35 15.22
C PRO A 138 -2.01 -24.78 14.66
N GLY A 139 -0.80 -25.21 14.29
CA GLY A 139 -0.53 -26.54 13.74
C GLY A 139 -0.66 -26.67 12.22
N GLN A 140 -1.04 -25.63 11.49
CA GLN A 140 -1.10 -25.64 10.02
C GLN A 140 0.24 -25.27 9.38
N ASP A 141 0.51 -25.84 8.21
CA ASP A 141 1.66 -25.49 7.38
C ASP A 141 1.38 -24.22 6.54
N LEU A 142 2.44 -23.53 6.11
CA LEU A 142 2.34 -22.33 5.25
C LEU A 142 1.58 -22.59 3.95
N SER A 143 1.57 -23.82 3.43
CA SER A 143 0.77 -24.21 2.27
C SER A 143 -0.75 -24.15 2.49
N GLU A 144 -1.21 -24.19 3.75
CA GLU A 144 -2.62 -24.06 4.13
C GLU A 144 -3.04 -22.62 4.45
N ALA A 145 -2.10 -21.68 4.35
CA ALA A 145 -2.31 -20.27 4.61
C ALA A 145 -3.49 -19.70 3.81
N LYS A 146 -4.30 -18.88 4.48
CA LYS A 146 -5.38 -18.10 3.86
C LYS A 146 -5.08 -16.62 3.98
N ILE A 147 -5.48 -15.85 2.97
CA ILE A 147 -5.49 -14.39 3.08
C ILE A 147 -6.71 -13.92 3.87
N LYS A 148 -6.52 -12.90 4.70
CA LYS A 148 -7.59 -12.13 5.33
C LYS A 148 -7.38 -10.67 4.98
N GLN A 149 -8.39 -10.05 4.37
CA GLN A 149 -8.35 -8.63 4.05
C GLN A 149 -8.37 -7.82 5.34
N VAL A 150 -7.48 -6.84 5.44
CA VAL A 150 -7.40 -5.94 6.58
C VAL A 150 -7.75 -4.51 6.21
N GLU A 151 -7.54 -4.13 4.94
CA GLU A 151 -7.85 -2.78 4.46
C GLU A 151 -8.11 -2.78 2.96
N LEU A 152 -8.96 -1.85 2.52
CA LEU A 152 -9.16 -1.53 1.11
C LEU A 152 -8.97 -0.02 0.91
N ASN A 153 -7.83 0.34 0.34
CA ASN A 153 -7.43 1.72 0.08
C ASN A 153 -8.00 2.19 -1.26
N THR A 154 -8.90 3.19 -1.23
CA THR A 154 -9.57 3.74 -2.43
C THR A 154 -9.13 5.15 -2.81
N ILE A 155 -8.30 5.79 -1.97
CA ILE A 155 -7.76 7.14 -2.17
C ILE A 155 -6.24 7.14 -1.94
N SER A 156 -5.52 7.93 -2.74
CA SER A 156 -4.08 8.16 -2.58
C SER A 156 -3.24 6.87 -2.46
N VAL A 157 -3.55 5.87 -3.30
CA VAL A 157 -2.84 4.60 -3.32
C VAL A 157 -1.37 4.82 -3.69
N SER A 158 -0.50 4.54 -2.74
CA SER A 158 0.94 4.80 -2.81
C SER A 158 1.75 3.53 -3.06
N PHE A 159 3.07 3.68 -3.25
CA PHE A 159 4.08 2.62 -3.39
C PHE A 159 3.99 1.72 -4.64
N GLY A 160 3.09 1.98 -5.60
CA GLY A 160 3.01 1.18 -6.83
C GLY A 160 4.33 1.14 -7.61
N SER A 161 4.98 2.30 -7.81
CA SER A 161 6.27 2.38 -8.50
C SER A 161 7.41 1.77 -7.68
N LEU A 162 7.51 2.12 -6.40
CA LEU A 162 8.56 1.60 -5.52
C LEU A 162 8.47 0.08 -5.34
N SER A 163 7.26 -0.50 -5.37
CA SER A 163 7.04 -1.94 -5.32
C SER A 163 7.60 -2.65 -6.55
N SER A 164 7.48 -2.08 -7.75
CA SER A 164 8.08 -2.64 -8.97
C SER A 164 9.60 -2.66 -8.86
N LEU A 165 10.19 -1.53 -8.47
CA LEU A 165 11.65 -1.41 -8.29
C LEU A 165 12.20 -2.32 -7.19
N THR A 166 11.41 -2.57 -6.13
CA THR A 166 11.78 -3.54 -5.10
C THR A 166 11.78 -4.97 -5.66
N GLY A 167 10.83 -5.29 -6.55
CA GLY A 167 10.82 -6.57 -7.26
C GLY A 167 12.01 -6.75 -8.21
N ASP A 168 12.48 -5.67 -8.86
CA ASP A 168 13.67 -5.70 -9.71
C ASP A 168 14.99 -5.81 -8.91
N LEU A 169 15.00 -5.30 -7.67
CA LEU A 169 16.14 -5.40 -6.77
C LEU A 169 16.38 -6.83 -6.27
N HIS A 170 15.30 -7.58 -6.00
CA HIS A 170 15.33 -8.94 -5.44
C HIS A 170 15.58 -10.02 -6.50
#